data_AF-A0A0K3CF26-F1
#
_entry.id   AF-A0A0K3CF26-F1
#
_cell.length_a   1.000
_cell.length_b   1.000
_cell.length_c   1.000
_cell.angle_alpha   90.00
_cell.angle_beta   90.00
_cell.angle_gamma   90.00
#
_symmetry.space_group_name_H-M   'P 1'
#
loop_
_entity.id
_entity.type
_entity.pdbx_description
1 polymer ?
#
loop_
_entity_poly.entity_id
_entity_poly.type
_entity_poly.pdbx_seq_one_letter_code
_entity_poly.pdbx_strand_id
1 'polypeptide(L)'
;MSDWDFRQILHCNSTMKALIDANWQRHKLDMAYDAFVASYYCREAGNATLTREANRIWVVYNNWGYWPNNGWAMFTLVAFGLSALLHIYQILRSRYWSFVMVVMGCGGEMYGWSMRWIGGQNLLRGHGEQLAALTVSPIVFSGALYSLFGSLARSMDPSLLPIGSKKRVSPLTWWLFGVEFFTLLVQVGGGATAAGAEDASTFNVGSWIMLGGIVAQLVVTFIFLAIFGIYFSRLHSRHGIDIRYADKNLKTVFWGIIAISSLIVIRGAYRTAELSEGMFGPIAYSQAGLILGDCIPMLAVTYIFNVIHPLYTLQKRNDHIFNLEDGDEIKLERV
;
A
#
# COMPACT_ATOMS: atom_id res chain seq x y z
N MET A 1 -19.05 -27.41 9.14
CA MET A 1 -17.86 -27.32 8.28
C MET A 1 -16.70 -27.77 9.17
N SER A 2 -16.30 -29.03 9.06
CA SER A 2 -15.26 -29.60 9.93
C SER A 2 -13.92 -28.89 9.68
N ASP A 3 -13.25 -28.47 10.75
CA ASP A 3 -11.90 -27.91 10.70
C ASP A 3 -10.92 -29.00 10.23
N TRP A 4 -10.74 -29.12 8.91
CA TRP A 4 -9.70 -29.98 8.36
C TRP A 4 -8.34 -29.35 8.66
N ASP A 5 -7.55 -30.02 9.49
CA ASP A 5 -6.16 -29.65 9.72
C ASP A 5 -5.30 -30.15 8.55
N PHE A 6 -5.10 -29.28 7.56
CA PHE A 6 -4.22 -29.53 6.41
C PHE A 6 -2.75 -29.83 6.82
N ARG A 7 -2.38 -29.69 8.11
CA ARG A 7 -1.06 -30.08 8.64
C ARG A 7 -0.94 -31.57 8.93
N GLN A 8 -2.02 -32.34 8.95
CA GLN A 8 -1.92 -33.80 8.99
C GLN A 8 -1.40 -34.30 7.64
N ILE A 9 -0.26 -34.99 7.65
CA ILE A 9 0.30 -35.62 6.46
C ILE A 9 -0.55 -36.85 6.13
N LEU A 10 -1.62 -36.67 5.36
CA LEU A 10 -2.38 -37.76 4.79
C LEU A 10 -1.77 -38.16 3.45
N HIS A 11 -1.55 -39.45 3.24
CA HIS A 11 -1.15 -39.97 1.94
C HIS A 11 -2.36 -40.03 1.00
N CYS A 12 -2.14 -39.69 -0.27
CA CYS A 12 -3.16 -39.81 -1.31
C CYS A 12 -3.66 -41.26 -1.45
N ASN A 13 -4.88 -41.53 -0.98
CA ASN A 13 -5.51 -42.84 -1.01
C ASN A 13 -6.50 -42.99 -2.20
N SER A 14 -7.07 -44.18 -2.38
CA SER A 14 -8.02 -44.46 -3.47
C SER A 14 -9.28 -43.59 -3.42
N THR A 15 -9.77 -43.28 -2.23
CA THR A 15 -10.95 -42.41 -2.05
C THR A 15 -10.67 -40.98 -2.50
N MET A 16 -9.50 -40.43 -2.17
CA MET A 16 -9.08 -39.10 -2.61
C MET A 16 -8.93 -39.03 -4.14
N LYS A 17 -8.39 -40.10 -4.77
CA LYS A 17 -8.31 -40.19 -6.24
C LYS A 17 -9.71 -40.18 -6.87
N ALA A 18 -10.64 -40.99 -6.34
CA ALA A 18 -12.01 -41.02 -6.83
C ALA A 18 -12.72 -39.65 -6.70
N LEU A 19 -12.44 -38.91 -5.61
CA LEU A 19 -12.94 -37.54 -5.44
C LEU A 19 -12.40 -36.59 -6.51
N ILE A 20 -11.11 -36.70 -6.86
CA ILE A 20 -10.49 -35.89 -7.93
C ILE A 20 -11.12 -36.23 -9.28
N ASP A 21 -11.20 -37.52 -9.63
CA ASP A 21 -11.78 -37.99 -10.89
C ASP A 21 -13.22 -37.51 -11.09
N ALA A 22 -14.02 -37.48 -10.02
CA ALA A 22 -15.41 -37.04 -10.06
C ALA A 22 -15.58 -35.51 -10.20
N ASN A 23 -14.54 -34.72 -9.89
CA ASN A 23 -14.65 -33.26 -9.74
C ASN A 23 -13.78 -32.46 -10.71
N TRP A 24 -12.73 -33.02 -11.31
CA TRP A 24 -11.76 -32.24 -12.09
C TRP A 24 -12.30 -31.57 -13.36
N GLN A 25 -13.43 -32.06 -13.89
CA GLN A 25 -14.15 -31.47 -15.03
C GLN A 25 -15.34 -30.60 -14.62
N ARG A 26 -15.69 -30.56 -13.33
CA ARG A 26 -16.84 -29.81 -12.85
C ARG A 26 -16.55 -28.31 -12.83
N HIS A 27 -17.60 -27.52 -12.93
CA HIS A 27 -17.53 -26.08 -12.73
C HIS A 27 -17.18 -25.76 -11.26
N LYS A 28 -16.57 -24.60 -11.01
CA LYS A 28 -16.10 -24.16 -9.67
C LYS A 28 -17.19 -24.23 -8.60
N LEU A 29 -18.43 -23.90 -8.97
CA LEU A 29 -19.58 -23.87 -8.05
C LEU A 29 -20.13 -25.26 -7.70
N ASP A 30 -19.81 -26.29 -8.50
CA ASP A 30 -20.37 -27.66 -8.36
C ASP A 30 -19.36 -28.66 -7.79
N MET A 31 -18.16 -28.21 -7.46
CA MET A 31 -17.12 -29.06 -6.89
C MET A 31 -17.34 -29.30 -5.40
N ALA A 32 -17.05 -30.51 -4.95
CA ALA A 32 -17.09 -30.85 -3.54
C ALA A 32 -15.87 -30.25 -2.82
N TYR A 33 -16.08 -29.69 -1.62
CA TYR A 33 -14.98 -29.25 -0.75
C TYR A 33 -14.01 -30.39 -0.42
N ASP A 34 -14.50 -31.62 -0.29
CA ASP A 34 -13.67 -32.80 -0.04
C ASP A 34 -12.73 -33.09 -1.22
N ALA A 35 -13.10 -32.72 -2.46
CA ALA A 35 -12.23 -32.83 -3.62
C ALA A 35 -11.11 -31.79 -3.57
N PHE A 36 -11.35 -30.60 -3.01
CA PHE A 36 -10.29 -29.64 -2.73
C PHE A 36 -9.29 -30.19 -1.72
N VAL A 37 -9.76 -30.76 -0.60
CA VAL A 37 -8.89 -31.39 0.41
C VAL A 37 -8.10 -32.55 -0.20
N ALA A 38 -8.75 -33.42 -0.97
CA ALA A 38 -8.11 -34.53 -1.68
C ALA A 38 -7.02 -34.05 -2.66
N SER A 39 -7.29 -32.96 -3.40
CA SER A 39 -6.35 -32.43 -4.38
C SER A 39 -5.05 -31.92 -3.76
N TYR A 40 -5.10 -31.37 -2.54
CA TYR A 40 -3.89 -30.99 -1.80
C TYR A 40 -2.96 -32.19 -1.56
N TYR A 41 -3.48 -33.29 -1.03
CA TYR A 41 -2.68 -34.47 -0.70
C TYR A 41 -2.22 -35.26 -1.93
N CYS A 42 -3.02 -35.29 -2.99
CA CYS A 42 -2.71 -36.04 -4.20
C CYS A 42 -1.79 -35.31 -5.19
N ARG A 43 -1.58 -34.00 -5.02
CA ARG A 43 -0.64 -33.24 -5.87
C ARG A 43 0.79 -33.74 -5.76
N GLU A 44 1.21 -34.10 -4.55
CA GLU A 44 2.57 -34.57 -4.23
C GLU A 44 2.75 -36.09 -4.40
N ALA A 45 1.74 -36.80 -4.94
CA ALA A 45 1.74 -38.26 -5.02
C ALA A 45 2.64 -38.85 -6.15
N GLY A 46 3.36 -38.02 -6.90
CA GLY A 46 4.36 -38.46 -7.90
C GLY A 46 3.81 -38.97 -9.24
N ASN A 47 2.50 -38.96 -9.47
CA ASN A 47 1.89 -39.33 -10.76
C ASN A 47 1.49 -38.06 -11.55
N ALA A 48 2.12 -37.84 -12.71
CA ALA A 48 1.93 -36.64 -13.51
C ALA A 48 0.47 -36.35 -13.90
N THR A 49 -0.31 -37.38 -14.23
CA THR A 49 -1.73 -37.23 -14.61
C THR A 49 -2.57 -36.80 -13.41
N LEU A 50 -2.41 -37.51 -12.29
CA LEU A 50 -3.13 -37.22 -11.05
C LEU A 50 -2.76 -35.84 -10.50
N THR A 51 -1.48 -35.47 -10.55
CA THR A 51 -1.00 -34.14 -10.15
C THR A 51 -1.64 -33.05 -11.00
N ARG A 52 -1.83 -33.27 -12.31
CA ARG A 52 -2.49 -32.31 -13.21
C ARG A 52 -3.97 -32.13 -12.88
N GLU A 53 -4.68 -33.22 -12.62
CA GLU A 53 -6.11 -33.20 -12.26
C GLU A 53 -6.33 -32.58 -10.89
N ALA A 54 -5.51 -32.97 -9.91
CA ALA A 54 -5.49 -32.35 -8.58
C ALA A 54 -5.21 -30.84 -8.67
N ASN A 55 -4.23 -30.42 -9.47
CA ASN A 55 -3.93 -29.00 -9.65
C ASN A 55 -5.12 -28.20 -10.16
N ARG A 56 -5.94 -28.74 -11.07
CA ARG A 56 -7.15 -28.06 -11.57
C ARG A 56 -8.17 -27.78 -10.46
N ILE A 57 -8.35 -28.72 -9.54
CA ILE A 57 -9.28 -28.56 -8.42
C ILE A 57 -8.68 -27.62 -7.37
N TRP A 58 -7.38 -27.76 -7.10
CA TRP A 58 -6.69 -26.99 -6.07
C TRP A 58 -6.68 -25.49 -6.34
N VAL A 59 -6.34 -25.07 -7.56
CA VAL A 59 -6.32 -23.64 -7.93
C VAL A 59 -7.70 -23.00 -7.91
N VAL A 60 -8.77 -23.80 -7.98
CA VAL A 60 -10.13 -23.30 -8.02
C VAL A 60 -10.58 -22.81 -6.64
N TYR A 61 -10.21 -23.51 -5.57
CA TYR A 61 -10.55 -23.14 -4.20
C TYR A 61 -9.43 -22.37 -3.49
N ASN A 62 -8.17 -22.57 -3.87
CA ASN A 62 -7.07 -21.82 -3.28
C ASN A 62 -6.88 -20.47 -3.99
N ASN A 63 -7.61 -19.46 -3.50
CA ASN A 63 -7.48 -18.09 -3.97
C ASN A 63 -6.06 -17.51 -3.85
N TRP A 64 -5.22 -18.07 -2.96
CA TRP A 64 -3.83 -17.65 -2.79
C TRP A 64 -2.89 -18.15 -3.88
N GLY A 65 -3.21 -19.26 -4.55
CA GLY A 65 -2.31 -19.96 -5.49
C GLY A 65 -1.04 -20.58 -4.88
N TYR A 66 -0.80 -20.39 -3.58
CA TYR A 66 0.28 -21.00 -2.79
C TYR A 66 -0.16 -21.14 -1.33
N TRP A 67 0.69 -21.73 -0.48
CA TRP A 67 0.48 -21.73 0.97
C TRP A 67 1.14 -20.48 1.59
N PRO A 68 0.38 -19.54 2.19
CA PRO A 68 0.95 -18.32 2.74
C PRO A 68 1.96 -18.61 3.87
N ASN A 69 3.12 -17.97 3.80
CA ASN A 69 4.14 -18.10 4.85
C ASN A 69 3.78 -17.23 6.08
N ASN A 70 3.51 -17.90 7.20
CA ASN A 70 3.16 -17.27 8.48
C ASN A 70 4.31 -16.47 9.11
N GLY A 71 5.57 -16.87 8.90
CA GLY A 71 6.74 -16.15 9.41
C GLY A 71 6.83 -14.74 8.84
N TRP A 72 6.62 -14.59 7.52
CA TRP A 72 6.57 -13.29 6.87
C TRP A 72 5.39 -12.44 7.36
N ALA A 73 4.20 -13.02 7.51
CA ALA A 73 3.05 -12.30 8.04
C ALA A 73 3.30 -11.76 9.46
N MET A 74 3.95 -12.54 10.33
CA MET A 74 4.29 -12.09 11.68
C MET A 74 5.36 -11.00 11.67
N PHE A 75 6.40 -11.15 10.84
CA PHE A 75 7.44 -10.14 10.70
C PHE A 75 6.87 -8.78 10.30
N THR A 76 5.99 -8.75 9.29
CA THR A 76 5.40 -7.49 8.80
C THR A 76 4.47 -6.86 9.82
N LEU A 77 3.65 -7.66 10.52
CA LEU A 77 2.82 -7.19 11.63
C LEU A 77 3.65 -6.46 12.70
N VAL A 78 4.77 -7.06 13.12
CA VAL A 78 5.66 -6.46 14.12
C VAL A 78 6.34 -5.20 13.56
N ALA A 79 6.84 -5.25 12.32
CA ALA A 79 7.56 -4.13 11.73
C ALA A 79 6.67 -2.90 11.51
N PHE A 80 5.46 -3.06 10.96
CA PHE A 80 4.49 -1.98 10.85
C PHE A 80 4.00 -1.50 12.21
N GLY A 81 3.80 -2.41 13.17
CA GLY A 81 3.40 -2.08 14.53
C GLY A 81 4.44 -1.20 15.25
N LEU A 82 5.73 -1.55 15.17
CA LEU A 82 6.81 -0.74 15.73
C LEU A 82 6.88 0.64 15.07
N SER A 83 6.76 0.69 13.74
CA SER A 83 6.72 1.95 12.99
C SER A 83 5.53 2.82 13.42
N ALA A 84 4.34 2.22 13.59
CA ALA A 84 3.13 2.92 14.05
C ALA A 84 3.29 3.50 15.47
N LEU A 85 3.89 2.75 16.40
CA LEU A 85 4.16 3.21 17.76
C LEU A 85 5.11 4.41 17.77
N LEU A 86 6.15 4.39 16.92
CA LEU A 86 7.06 5.54 16.76
C LEU A 86 6.31 6.76 16.22
N HIS A 87 5.45 6.59 15.22
CA HIS A 87 4.61 7.67 14.69
C HIS A 87 3.65 8.23 15.74
N ILE A 88 3.00 7.38 16.54
CA ILE A 88 2.14 7.80 17.64
C ILE A 88 2.94 8.66 18.63
N TYR A 89 4.13 8.21 19.05
CA TYR A 89 5.00 8.99 19.92
C TYR A 89 5.36 10.35 19.30
N GLN A 90 5.74 10.38 18.01
CA GLN A 90 6.09 11.61 17.30
C GLN A 90 4.90 12.56 17.18
N ILE A 91 3.69 12.07 16.91
CA ILE A 91 2.46 12.87 16.84
C ILE A 91 2.13 13.46 18.21
N LEU A 92 2.19 12.67 19.28
CA LEU A 92 1.89 13.14 20.63
C LEU A 92 2.87 14.23 21.08
N ARG A 93 4.16 14.07 20.77
CA ARG A 93 5.20 15.05 21.11
C ARG A 93 5.13 16.33 20.29
N SER A 94 4.84 16.20 19.00
CA SER A 94 4.94 17.30 18.03
C SER A 94 3.62 18.03 17.77
N ARG A 95 2.49 17.38 18.07
CA ARG A 95 1.12 17.82 17.76
C ARG A 95 0.86 18.04 16.25
N TYR A 96 1.69 17.46 15.38
CA TYR A 96 1.46 17.44 13.92
C TYR A 96 0.48 16.31 13.54
N TRP A 97 -0.82 16.60 13.72
CA TRP A 97 -1.91 15.62 13.54
C TRP A 97 -2.04 15.02 12.14
N SER A 98 -1.53 15.67 11.08
CA SER A 98 -1.57 15.10 9.73
C SER A 98 -0.86 13.74 9.62
N PHE A 99 0.10 13.45 10.50
CA PHE A 99 0.80 12.16 10.52
C PHE A 99 -0.05 11.00 11.08
N VAL A 100 -1.25 11.27 11.63
CA VAL A 100 -2.24 10.22 11.94
C VAL A 100 -2.54 9.37 10.70
N MET A 101 -2.46 9.95 9.51
CA MET A 101 -2.57 9.24 8.22
C MET A 101 -1.54 8.11 8.10
N VAL A 102 -0.30 8.31 8.54
CA VAL A 102 0.72 7.24 8.53
C VAL A 102 0.36 6.14 9.52
N VAL A 103 -0.14 6.48 10.70
CA VAL A 103 -0.60 5.49 11.69
C VAL A 103 -1.77 4.67 11.14
N MET A 104 -2.75 5.32 10.51
CA MET A 104 -3.88 4.64 9.86
C MET A 104 -3.42 3.73 8.72
N GLY A 105 -2.48 4.17 7.89
CA GLY A 105 -1.89 3.34 6.85
C GLY A 105 -1.16 2.13 7.42
N CYS A 106 -0.36 2.28 8.47
CA CYS A 106 0.26 1.15 9.18
C CYS A 106 -0.80 0.18 9.73
N GLY A 107 -1.91 0.70 10.27
CA GLY A 107 -3.01 -0.12 10.77
C GLY A 107 -3.68 -0.95 9.65
N GLY A 108 -3.89 -0.35 8.48
CA GLY A 108 -4.40 -1.07 7.31
C GLY A 108 -3.44 -2.14 6.78
N GLU A 109 -2.14 -1.83 6.73
CA GLU A 109 -1.10 -2.81 6.39
C GLU A 109 -1.12 -3.98 7.38
N MET A 110 -1.10 -3.69 8.68
CA MET A 110 -1.19 -4.71 9.73
C MET A 110 -2.46 -5.56 9.59
N TYR A 111 -3.61 -4.96 9.31
CA TYR A 111 -4.84 -5.71 9.08
C TYR A 111 -4.68 -6.65 7.88
N GLY A 112 -4.16 -6.19 6.74
CA GLY A 112 -3.91 -7.03 5.58
C GLY A 112 -2.96 -8.20 5.85
N TRP A 113 -1.85 -7.95 6.56
CA TRP A 113 -0.90 -9.00 6.95
C TRP A 113 -1.47 -9.97 8.00
N SER A 114 -2.40 -9.53 8.86
CA SER A 114 -3.12 -10.42 9.77
C SER A 114 -4.05 -11.38 9.03
N MET A 115 -4.69 -10.92 7.95
CA MET A 115 -5.51 -11.78 7.08
C MET A 115 -4.64 -12.82 6.37
N ARG A 116 -3.40 -12.47 6.02
CA ARG A 116 -2.42 -13.44 5.51
C ARG A 116 -2.09 -14.54 6.50
N TRP A 117 -1.89 -14.17 7.76
CA TRP A 117 -1.62 -15.12 8.84
C TRP A 117 -2.80 -16.09 9.00
N ILE A 118 -4.04 -15.60 8.94
CA ILE A 118 -5.24 -16.44 8.91
C ILE A 118 -5.23 -17.35 7.68
N GLY A 119 -4.88 -16.83 6.50
CA GLY A 119 -4.76 -17.61 5.26
C GLY A 119 -3.72 -18.74 5.33
N GLY A 120 -2.63 -18.54 6.07
CA GLY A 120 -1.63 -19.59 6.33
C GLY A 120 -2.05 -20.62 7.39
N GLN A 121 -3.22 -20.46 8.00
CA GLN A 121 -3.91 -21.48 8.82
C GLN A 121 -5.06 -22.14 8.05
N ASN A 122 -5.82 -21.35 7.29
CA ASN A 122 -6.93 -21.80 6.47
C ASN A 122 -6.93 -21.06 5.12
N LEU A 123 -6.56 -21.77 4.05
CA LEU A 123 -6.43 -21.24 2.69
C LEU A 123 -7.72 -20.62 2.12
N LEU A 124 -8.89 -20.96 2.68
CA LEU A 124 -10.16 -20.42 2.21
C LEU A 124 -10.49 -19.03 2.77
N ARG A 125 -9.67 -18.49 3.67
CA ARG A 125 -9.96 -17.24 4.39
C ARG A 125 -8.88 -16.19 4.15
N GLY A 126 -9.27 -14.93 4.26
CA GLY A 126 -8.34 -13.80 4.37
C GLY A 126 -7.77 -13.27 3.06
N HIS A 127 -7.91 -13.96 1.91
CA HIS A 127 -7.31 -13.51 0.65
C HIS A 127 -7.91 -12.18 0.17
N GLY A 128 -9.24 -12.10 0.10
CA GLY A 128 -9.93 -10.89 -0.38
C GLY A 128 -9.75 -9.72 0.59
N GLU A 129 -9.83 -10.00 1.89
CA GLU A 129 -9.64 -9.01 2.95
C GLU A 129 -8.20 -8.48 2.96
N GLN A 130 -7.20 -9.35 2.75
CA GLN A 130 -5.82 -8.93 2.58
C GLN A 130 -5.68 -8.03 1.35
N LEU A 131 -6.20 -8.46 0.20
CA LEU A 131 -6.07 -7.69 -1.05
C LEU A 131 -6.69 -6.30 -0.90
N ALA A 132 -7.89 -6.21 -0.34
CA ALA A 132 -8.58 -4.93 -0.10
C ALA A 132 -7.76 -4.02 0.85
N ALA A 133 -7.32 -4.56 1.98
CA ALA A 133 -6.59 -3.79 2.98
C ALA A 133 -5.24 -3.26 2.47
N LEU A 134 -4.46 -4.13 1.83
CA LEU A 134 -3.17 -3.75 1.25
C LEU A 134 -3.34 -2.81 0.04
N THR A 135 -4.50 -2.85 -0.63
CA THR A 135 -4.83 -1.92 -1.72
C THR A 135 -5.09 -0.51 -1.19
N VAL A 136 -5.89 -0.38 -0.12
CA VAL A 136 -6.32 0.90 0.45
C VAL A 136 -5.22 1.61 1.25
N SER A 137 -4.40 0.87 2.01
CA SER A 137 -3.46 1.44 2.98
C SER A 137 -2.51 2.50 2.40
N PRO A 138 -1.93 2.30 1.19
CA PRO A 138 -0.98 3.26 0.64
C PRO A 138 -1.57 4.57 0.16
N ILE A 139 -2.88 4.61 -0.12
CA ILE A 139 -3.59 5.87 -0.42
C ILE A 139 -3.47 6.82 0.77
N VAL A 140 -3.55 6.27 1.99
CA VAL A 140 -3.45 7.05 3.22
C VAL A 140 -2.03 7.58 3.43
N PHE A 141 -0.99 6.82 3.02
CA PHE A 141 0.40 7.30 3.04
C PHE A 141 0.63 8.47 2.09
N SER A 142 0.03 8.47 0.88
CA SER A 142 0.08 9.62 -0.04
C SER A 142 -0.50 10.88 0.61
N GLY A 143 -1.56 10.73 1.40
CA GLY A 143 -2.14 11.84 2.16
C GLY A 143 -1.16 12.52 3.13
N ALA A 144 -0.39 11.71 3.88
CA ALA A 144 0.66 12.22 4.76
C ALA A 144 1.77 12.92 3.96
N LEU A 145 2.15 12.36 2.81
CA LEU A 145 3.15 12.94 1.90
C LEU A 145 2.73 14.32 1.41
N TYR A 146 1.47 14.48 1.00
CA TYR A 146 0.94 15.75 0.51
C TYR A 146 0.85 16.80 1.63
N SER A 147 0.51 16.38 2.84
CA SER A 147 0.54 17.23 4.03
C SER A 147 1.95 17.69 4.39
N LEU A 148 2.94 16.80 4.25
CA LEU A 148 4.35 17.12 4.46
C LEU A 148 4.84 18.14 3.44
N PHE A 149 4.58 17.91 2.14
CA PHE A 149 4.90 18.85 1.08
C PHE A 149 4.20 20.20 1.29
N GLY A 150 2.91 20.19 1.66
CA GLY A 150 2.17 21.42 1.93
C GLY A 150 2.71 22.21 3.13
N SER A 151 3.24 21.52 4.15
CA SER A 151 3.91 22.15 5.29
C SER A 151 5.27 22.73 4.89
N LEU A 152 6.03 22.01 4.07
CA LEU A 152 7.29 22.48 3.50
C LEU A 152 7.10 23.75 2.67
N ALA A 153 6.12 23.75 1.76
CA ALA A 153 5.82 24.90 0.91
C ALA A 153 5.39 26.13 1.72
N ARG A 154 4.64 25.93 2.82
CA ARG A 154 4.28 27.02 3.77
C ARG A 154 5.49 27.61 4.47
N SER A 155 6.49 26.79 4.82
CA SER A 155 7.72 27.24 5.49
C SER A 155 8.71 27.95 4.55
N MET A 156 8.46 27.92 3.24
CA MET A 156 9.30 28.56 2.24
C MET A 156 8.53 29.67 1.56
N ASP A 157 8.06 29.42 0.34
CA ASP A 157 7.25 30.38 -0.40
C ASP A 157 6.04 29.64 -0.99
N PRO A 158 4.84 29.78 -0.38
CA PRO A 158 3.64 29.12 -0.87
C PRO A 158 3.13 29.72 -2.19
N SER A 159 3.59 30.92 -2.58
CA SER A 159 3.14 31.60 -3.80
C SER A 159 3.65 30.96 -5.09
N LEU A 160 4.68 30.12 -4.97
CA LEU A 160 5.31 29.43 -6.10
C LEU A 160 4.54 28.18 -6.54
N LEU A 161 3.58 27.72 -5.74
CA LEU A 161 2.73 26.58 -6.08
C LEU A 161 1.98 26.85 -7.40
N PRO A 162 1.95 25.88 -8.33
CA PRO A 162 1.32 26.07 -9.64
C PRO A 162 -0.21 26.15 -9.58
N ILE A 163 -0.81 25.54 -8.56
CA ILE A 163 -2.26 25.44 -8.38
C ILE A 163 -2.59 25.91 -6.97
N GLY A 164 -3.43 26.95 -6.84
CA GLY A 164 -3.83 27.53 -5.57
C GLY A 164 -3.79 29.06 -5.54
N SER A 165 -4.44 29.66 -4.54
CA SER A 165 -4.26 31.09 -4.26
C SER A 165 -2.80 31.35 -3.94
N LYS A 166 -2.20 32.40 -4.51
CA LYS A 166 -0.79 32.82 -4.29
C LYS A 166 -0.39 32.97 -2.81
N LYS A 167 -1.33 32.88 -1.88
CA LYS A 167 -1.13 33.03 -0.44
C LYS A 167 -1.46 31.78 0.39
N ARG A 168 -2.02 30.69 -0.18
CA ARG A 168 -2.50 29.54 0.60
C ARG A 168 -2.21 28.19 -0.06
N VAL A 169 -1.65 27.28 0.73
CA VAL A 169 -1.30 25.91 0.32
C VAL A 169 -2.48 24.95 0.42
N SER A 170 -3.51 25.29 1.21
CA SER A 170 -4.64 24.39 1.48
C SER A 170 -5.41 23.94 0.23
N PRO A 171 -5.68 24.76 -0.81
CA PRO A 171 -6.48 24.33 -1.95
C PRO A 171 -5.87 23.18 -2.75
N LEU A 172 -4.55 23.19 -2.97
CA LEU A 172 -3.86 22.13 -3.68
C LEU A 172 -3.87 20.82 -2.89
N THR A 173 -3.53 20.89 -1.60
CA THR A 173 -3.50 19.69 -0.75
C THR A 173 -4.91 19.10 -0.63
N TRP A 174 -5.96 19.93 -0.47
CA TRP A 174 -7.34 19.48 -0.46
C TRP A 174 -7.80 18.88 -1.79
N TRP A 175 -7.36 19.45 -2.92
CA TRP A 175 -7.65 18.87 -4.23
C TRP A 175 -7.01 17.49 -4.38
N LEU A 176 -5.72 17.34 -4.06
CA LEU A 176 -5.03 16.05 -4.07
C LEU A 176 -5.73 15.03 -3.17
N PHE A 177 -6.10 15.43 -1.96
CA PHE A 177 -6.89 14.59 -1.04
C PHE A 177 -8.24 14.18 -1.62
N GLY A 178 -8.96 15.11 -2.25
CA GLY A 178 -10.27 14.83 -2.83
C GLY A 178 -10.18 13.81 -3.97
N VAL A 179 -9.16 13.93 -4.83
CA VAL A 179 -8.96 12.96 -5.92
C VAL A 179 -8.56 11.59 -5.35
N GLU A 180 -7.64 11.52 -4.39
CA GLU A 180 -7.25 10.26 -3.73
C GLU A 180 -8.41 9.60 -2.97
N PHE A 181 -9.25 10.40 -2.32
CA PHE A 181 -10.45 9.88 -1.66
C PHE A 181 -11.42 9.29 -2.68
N PHE A 182 -11.58 9.93 -3.84
CA PHE A 182 -12.42 9.40 -4.92
C PHE A 182 -11.85 8.10 -5.50
N THR A 183 -10.54 8.02 -5.77
CA THR A 183 -9.91 6.78 -6.24
C THR A 183 -10.00 5.67 -5.21
N LEU A 184 -9.94 5.98 -3.91
CA LEU A 184 -10.20 5.03 -2.82
C LEU A 184 -11.62 4.48 -2.88
N LEU A 185 -12.63 5.33 -3.07
CA LEU A 185 -14.02 4.87 -3.19
C LEU A 185 -14.21 3.95 -4.40
N VAL A 186 -13.57 4.25 -5.52
CA VAL A 186 -13.57 3.39 -6.71
C VAL A 186 -12.94 2.03 -6.39
N GLN A 187 -11.79 2.01 -5.70
CA GLN A 187 -11.10 0.77 -5.33
C GLN A 187 -11.93 -0.08 -4.37
N VAL A 188 -12.48 0.54 -3.32
CA VAL A 188 -13.34 -0.15 -2.35
C VAL A 188 -14.63 -0.65 -3.02
N GLY A 189 -15.25 0.14 -3.88
CA GLY A 189 -16.45 -0.25 -4.62
C GLY A 189 -16.19 -1.41 -5.59
N GLY A 190 -15.08 -1.35 -6.34
CA GLY A 190 -14.66 -2.43 -7.23
C GLY A 190 -14.34 -3.71 -6.47
N GLY A 191 -13.57 -3.61 -5.39
CA GLY A 191 -13.24 -4.74 -4.51
C GLY A 191 -14.47 -5.37 -3.86
N ALA A 192 -15.41 -4.56 -3.36
CA ALA A 192 -16.67 -5.05 -2.79
C ALA A 192 -17.55 -5.74 -3.83
N THR A 193 -17.64 -5.19 -5.05
CA THR A 193 -18.37 -5.80 -6.17
C THR A 193 -17.76 -7.16 -6.53
N ALA A 194 -16.43 -7.25 -6.58
CA ALA A 194 -15.75 -8.51 -6.86
C ALA A 194 -15.94 -9.54 -5.72
N ALA A 195 -15.89 -9.11 -4.47
CA ALA A 195 -16.07 -9.99 -3.31
C ALA A 195 -17.49 -10.54 -3.19
N GLY A 196 -18.51 -9.78 -3.62
CA GLY A 196 -19.91 -10.19 -3.61
C GLY A 196 -20.41 -10.88 -4.90
N ALA A 197 -19.53 -11.13 -5.88
CA ALA A 197 -19.92 -11.68 -7.17
C ALA A 197 -20.32 -13.15 -7.08
N GLU A 198 -21.48 -13.51 -7.64
CA GLU A 198 -21.95 -14.90 -7.78
C GLU A 198 -21.51 -15.54 -9.10
N ASP A 199 -21.13 -14.72 -10.08
CA ASP A 199 -20.70 -15.13 -11.41
C ASP A 199 -19.38 -14.48 -11.83
N ALA A 200 -18.72 -15.09 -12.81
CA ALA A 200 -17.41 -14.64 -13.29
C ALA A 200 -17.46 -13.26 -13.98
N SER A 201 -18.58 -12.87 -14.58
CA SER A 201 -18.73 -11.57 -15.25
C SER A 201 -18.72 -10.45 -14.22
N THR A 202 -19.56 -10.56 -13.18
CA THR A 202 -19.61 -9.58 -12.08
C THR A 202 -18.27 -9.48 -11.35
N PHE A 203 -17.61 -10.61 -11.12
CA PHE A 203 -16.28 -10.65 -10.51
C PHE A 203 -15.25 -9.85 -11.34
N ASN A 204 -15.25 -10.05 -12.66
CA ASN A 204 -14.35 -9.35 -13.57
C ASN A 204 -14.65 -7.85 -13.59
N VAL A 205 -15.92 -7.45 -13.63
CA VAL A 205 -16.32 -6.03 -13.56
C VAL A 205 -15.76 -5.37 -12.30
N GLY A 206 -15.94 -5.98 -11.13
CA GLY A 206 -15.39 -5.47 -9.87
C GLY A 206 -13.85 -5.35 -9.91
N SER A 207 -13.18 -6.36 -10.46
CA SER A 207 -11.72 -6.37 -10.63
C SER A 207 -11.22 -5.21 -11.49
N TRP A 208 -11.88 -4.96 -12.63
CA TRP A 208 -11.53 -3.87 -13.55
C TRP A 208 -11.80 -2.49 -12.95
N ILE A 209 -12.89 -2.33 -12.19
CA ILE A 209 -13.18 -1.10 -11.46
C ILE A 209 -12.06 -0.82 -10.44
N MET A 210 -11.67 -1.84 -9.67
CA MET A 210 -10.58 -1.71 -8.69
C MET A 210 -9.25 -1.34 -9.36
N LEU A 211 -8.89 -2.00 -10.46
CA LEU A 211 -7.71 -1.67 -11.26
C LEU A 211 -7.75 -0.23 -11.79
N GLY A 212 -8.91 0.23 -12.28
CA GLY A 212 -9.09 1.61 -12.74
C GLY A 212 -8.78 2.64 -11.64
N GLY A 213 -9.20 2.38 -10.40
CA GLY A 213 -8.88 3.22 -9.26
C GLY A 213 -7.37 3.25 -8.92
N ILE A 214 -6.69 2.11 -9.02
CA ILE A 214 -5.22 2.02 -8.80
C ILE A 214 -4.45 2.80 -9.88
N VAL A 215 -4.83 2.64 -11.15
CA VAL A 215 -4.21 3.38 -12.26
C VAL A 215 -4.45 4.88 -12.10
N ALA A 216 -5.66 5.30 -11.74
CA ALA A 216 -5.96 6.70 -11.48
C ALA A 216 -5.12 7.27 -10.33
N GLN A 217 -4.98 6.54 -9.22
CA GLN A 217 -4.10 6.91 -8.11
C GLN A 217 -2.63 7.06 -8.55
N LEU A 218 -2.14 6.15 -9.39
CA LEU A 218 -0.78 6.22 -9.92
C LEU A 218 -0.58 7.49 -10.77
N VAL A 219 -1.56 7.85 -11.61
CA VAL A 219 -1.55 9.09 -12.39
C VAL A 219 -1.53 10.31 -11.47
N VAL A 220 -2.32 10.33 -10.41
CA VAL A 220 -2.33 11.43 -9.41
C VAL A 220 -0.96 11.57 -8.74
N THR A 221 -0.30 10.46 -8.44
CA THR A 221 1.06 10.46 -7.89
C THR A 221 2.08 11.09 -8.86
N PHE A 222 1.97 10.81 -10.16
CA PHE A 222 2.80 11.48 -11.18
C PHE A 222 2.49 12.97 -11.30
N ILE A 223 1.22 13.36 -11.23
CA ILE A 223 0.82 14.78 -11.21
C ILE A 223 1.44 15.48 -9.98
N PHE A 224 1.39 14.85 -8.81
CA PHE A 224 2.04 15.36 -7.60
C PHE A 224 3.55 15.55 -7.80
N LEU A 225 4.25 14.56 -8.37
CA LEU A 225 5.68 14.66 -8.66
C LEU A 225 6.00 15.80 -9.64
N ALA A 226 5.17 16.01 -10.66
CA ALA A 226 5.31 17.14 -11.58
C ALA A 226 5.14 18.48 -10.86
N ILE A 227 4.11 18.60 -10.00
CA ILE A 227 3.88 19.80 -9.18
C ILE A 227 5.05 20.06 -8.23
N PHE A 228 5.57 19.01 -7.59
CA PHE A 228 6.75 19.07 -6.72
C PHE A 228 7.98 19.58 -7.50
N GLY A 229 8.25 19.03 -8.69
CA GLY A 229 9.35 19.47 -9.56
C GLY A 229 9.21 20.92 -10.00
N ILE A 230 8.01 21.33 -10.43
CA ILE A 230 7.72 22.72 -10.82
C ILE A 230 7.94 23.67 -9.64
N TYR A 231 7.51 23.28 -8.43
CA TYR A 231 7.70 24.09 -7.24
C TYR A 231 9.18 24.36 -6.97
N PHE A 232 10.02 23.33 -6.96
CA PHE A 232 11.45 23.49 -6.70
C PHE A 232 12.19 24.19 -7.85
N SER A 233 11.76 24.00 -9.09
CA SER A 233 12.28 24.78 -10.23
C SER A 233 11.99 26.27 -10.06
N ARG A 234 10.75 26.63 -9.69
CA ARG A 234 10.39 28.03 -9.40
C ARG A 234 11.11 28.60 -8.19
N LEU A 235 11.30 27.79 -7.14
CA LEU A 235 12.03 28.17 -5.94
C LEU A 235 13.49 28.53 -6.28
N HIS A 236 14.13 27.72 -7.12
CA HIS A 236 15.47 28.01 -7.62
C HIS A 236 15.50 29.29 -8.48
N SER A 237 14.57 29.45 -9.43
CA SER A 237 14.56 30.63 -10.30
C SER A 237 14.23 31.94 -9.58
N ARG A 238 13.40 31.92 -8.53
CA ARG A 238 12.98 33.14 -7.79
C ARG A 238 13.96 33.53 -6.69
N HIS A 239 14.45 32.55 -5.94
CA HIS A 239 15.20 32.80 -4.70
C HIS A 239 16.65 32.31 -4.78
N GLY A 240 17.08 31.74 -5.91
CA GLY A 240 18.43 31.18 -6.07
C GLY A 240 18.70 29.95 -5.20
N ILE A 241 17.67 29.38 -4.55
CA ILE A 241 17.81 28.24 -3.65
C ILE A 241 18.05 26.98 -4.48
N ASP A 242 19.31 26.54 -4.55
CA ASP A 242 19.67 25.22 -5.05
C ASP A 242 19.70 24.22 -3.88
N ILE A 243 18.92 23.15 -4.01
CA ILE A 243 18.83 22.08 -3.01
C ILE A 243 20.19 21.43 -2.73
N ARG A 244 21.15 21.48 -3.67
CA ARG A 244 22.52 21.02 -3.45
C ARG A 244 23.25 21.80 -2.36
N TYR A 245 22.91 23.08 -2.18
CA TYR A 245 23.51 23.96 -1.18
C TYR A 245 22.57 24.30 -0.02
N ALA A 246 21.32 23.82 -0.06
CA ALA A 246 20.36 23.95 1.03
C ALA A 246 20.84 23.34 2.35
N ASP A 247 20.19 23.76 3.44
CA ASP A 247 20.42 23.22 4.77
C ASP A 247 20.05 21.73 4.85
N LYS A 248 20.60 21.05 5.87
CA LYS A 248 20.44 19.60 6.04
C LYS A 248 18.96 19.20 6.15
N ASN A 249 18.12 20.00 6.82
CA ASN A 249 16.72 19.65 7.03
C ASN A 249 15.92 19.73 5.73
N LEU A 250 16.10 20.81 4.95
CA LEU A 250 15.46 20.92 3.64
C LEU A 250 15.89 19.79 2.69
N LYS A 251 17.18 19.46 2.65
CA LYS A 251 17.69 18.32 1.88
C LYS A 251 17.03 17.01 2.29
N THR A 252 16.94 16.74 3.60
CA THR A 252 16.33 15.52 4.13
C THR A 252 14.84 15.42 3.74
N VAL A 253 14.08 16.51 3.85
CA VAL A 253 12.66 16.50 3.44
C VAL A 253 12.52 16.35 1.93
N PHE A 254 13.32 17.06 1.14
CA PHE A 254 13.28 16.97 -0.32
C PHE A 254 13.55 15.56 -0.82
N TRP A 255 14.67 14.95 -0.40
CA TRP A 255 15.02 13.59 -0.79
C TRP A 255 14.07 12.55 -0.19
N GLY A 256 13.53 12.81 1.00
CA GLY A 256 12.51 11.97 1.61
C GLY A 256 11.21 11.94 0.80
N ILE A 257 10.72 13.09 0.33
CA ILE A 257 9.53 13.17 -0.52
C ILE A 257 9.75 12.41 -1.83
N ILE A 258 10.92 12.57 -2.47
CA ILE A 258 11.27 11.83 -3.69
C ILE A 258 11.29 10.33 -3.40
N ALA A 259 11.99 9.88 -2.35
CA ALA A 259 12.10 8.48 -2.01
C ALA A 259 10.73 7.85 -1.73
N ILE A 260 9.87 8.49 -0.93
CA ILE A 260 8.52 8.00 -0.65
C ILE A 260 7.69 7.93 -1.93
N SER A 261 7.71 8.99 -2.75
CA SER A 261 6.96 9.02 -4.01
C SER A 261 7.39 7.90 -4.95
N SER A 262 8.69 7.66 -5.08
CA SER A 262 9.23 6.57 -5.90
C SER A 262 8.77 5.21 -5.41
N LEU A 263 8.76 4.97 -4.09
CA LEU A 263 8.29 3.70 -3.52
C LEU A 263 6.78 3.50 -3.74
N ILE A 264 5.97 4.55 -3.63
CA ILE A 264 4.53 4.52 -3.93
C ILE A 264 4.31 4.22 -5.42
N VAL A 265 5.10 4.80 -6.32
CA VAL A 265 5.04 4.52 -7.77
C VAL A 265 5.42 3.07 -8.08
N ILE A 266 6.51 2.55 -7.49
CA ILE A 266 6.94 1.15 -7.67
C ILE A 266 5.81 0.20 -7.26
N ARG A 267 5.22 0.43 -6.10
CA ARG A 267 4.08 -0.37 -5.61
C ARG A 267 2.85 -0.22 -6.50
N GLY A 268 2.52 1.00 -6.94
CA GLY A 268 1.40 1.24 -7.84
C GLY A 268 1.58 0.53 -9.18
N ALA A 269 2.80 0.48 -9.72
CA ALA A 269 3.12 -0.27 -10.92
C ALA A 269 2.99 -1.79 -10.71
N TYR A 270 3.49 -2.32 -9.59
CA TYR A 270 3.32 -3.72 -9.22
C TYR A 270 1.83 -4.11 -9.13
N ARG A 271 1.01 -3.32 -8.41
CA ARG A 271 -0.43 -3.57 -8.28
C ARG A 271 -1.18 -3.48 -9.60
N THR A 272 -0.78 -2.53 -10.46
CA THR A 272 -1.34 -2.43 -11.81
C THR A 272 -1.02 -3.69 -12.61
N ALA A 273 0.23 -4.16 -12.59
CA ALA A 273 0.63 -5.37 -13.29
C ALA A 273 -0.10 -6.61 -12.74
N GLU A 274 -0.12 -6.79 -11.42
CA GLU A 274 -0.80 -7.89 -10.72
C GLU A 274 -2.28 -7.98 -11.12
N LEU A 275 -3.02 -6.87 -11.10
CA LEU A 275 -4.46 -6.87 -11.37
C LEU A 275 -4.80 -6.79 -12.86
N SER A 276 -3.87 -6.35 -13.72
CA SER A 276 -4.06 -6.37 -15.18
C SER A 276 -4.13 -7.78 -15.75
N GLU A 277 -3.46 -8.75 -15.10
CA GLU A 277 -3.56 -10.18 -15.42
C GLU A 277 -4.81 -10.84 -14.78
N GLY A 278 -5.60 -10.07 -14.03
CA GLY A 278 -6.69 -10.52 -13.18
C GLY A 278 -6.24 -10.92 -11.78
N MET A 279 -7.19 -10.97 -10.82
CA MET A 279 -6.89 -11.26 -9.40
C MET A 279 -6.25 -12.63 -9.13
N PHE A 280 -6.19 -13.50 -10.14
CA PHE A 280 -5.66 -14.87 -10.07
C PHE A 280 -4.53 -15.11 -11.10
N GLY A 281 -3.85 -14.03 -11.52
CA GLY A 281 -2.75 -14.10 -12.47
C GLY A 281 -1.45 -14.71 -11.90
N PRO A 282 -0.50 -15.12 -12.74
CA PRO A 282 0.81 -15.63 -12.33
C PRO A 282 1.55 -14.71 -11.36
N ILE A 283 1.43 -13.38 -11.51
CA ILE A 283 2.04 -12.40 -10.62
C ILE A 283 1.41 -12.43 -9.22
N ALA A 284 0.07 -12.57 -9.12
CA ALA A 284 -0.65 -12.67 -7.85
C ALA A 284 -0.28 -13.95 -7.08
N TYR A 285 0.01 -15.04 -7.81
CA TYR A 285 0.46 -16.31 -7.24
C TYR A 285 1.96 -16.32 -6.88
N SER A 286 2.67 -15.21 -7.03
CA SER A 286 4.04 -15.07 -6.56
C SER A 286 4.08 -14.43 -5.17
N GLN A 287 4.29 -15.25 -4.13
CA GLN A 287 4.53 -14.73 -2.78
C GLN A 287 5.72 -13.75 -2.74
N ALA A 288 6.80 -14.06 -3.44
CA ALA A 288 7.97 -13.18 -3.51
C ALA A 288 7.62 -11.86 -4.20
N GLY A 289 6.78 -11.89 -5.24
CA GLY A 289 6.27 -10.71 -5.92
C GLY A 289 5.54 -9.78 -4.97
N LEU A 290 4.61 -10.30 -4.17
CA LEU A 290 3.84 -9.49 -3.21
C LEU A 290 4.74 -8.86 -2.13
N ILE A 291 5.71 -9.63 -1.62
CA ILE A 291 6.62 -9.13 -0.58
C ILE A 291 7.53 -8.03 -1.16
N LEU A 292 8.16 -8.26 -2.31
CA LEU A 292 9.11 -7.32 -2.89
C LEU A 292 8.42 -6.11 -3.53
N GLY A 293 7.26 -6.31 -4.14
CA GLY A 293 6.55 -5.29 -4.91
C GLY A 293 5.58 -4.43 -4.10
N ASP A 294 5.05 -4.94 -2.98
CA ASP A 294 4.07 -4.22 -2.15
C ASP A 294 4.56 -4.03 -0.71
N CYS A 295 4.95 -5.11 -0.03
CA CYS A 295 5.32 -5.05 1.39
C CYS A 295 6.54 -4.16 1.67
N ILE A 296 7.67 -4.47 1.03
CA ILE A 296 8.96 -3.84 1.32
C ILE A 296 8.94 -2.34 0.98
N PRO A 297 8.37 -1.90 -0.17
CA PRO A 297 8.19 -0.49 -0.46
C PRO A 297 7.36 0.22 0.60
N MET A 298 6.22 -0.33 1.02
CA MET A 298 5.35 0.31 2.00
C MET A 298 5.99 0.35 3.39
N LEU A 299 6.69 -0.72 3.77
CA LEU A 299 7.46 -0.72 5.02
C LEU A 299 8.50 0.40 5.00
N ALA A 300 9.31 0.49 3.93
CA ALA A 300 10.30 1.54 3.76
C ALA A 300 9.68 2.95 3.82
N VAL A 301 8.52 3.18 3.19
CA VAL A 301 7.78 4.45 3.28
C VAL A 301 7.52 4.84 4.74
N THR A 302 7.02 3.92 5.57
CA THR A 302 6.70 4.25 6.97
C THR A 302 7.94 4.60 7.79
N TYR A 303 9.08 3.93 7.55
CA TYR A 303 10.34 4.24 8.23
C TYR A 303 10.98 5.54 7.72
N ILE A 304 10.87 5.85 6.43
CA ILE A 304 11.31 7.15 5.91
C ILE A 304 10.48 8.27 6.55
N PHE A 305 9.16 8.11 6.67
CA PHE A 305 8.32 9.06 7.40
C PHE A 305 8.79 9.29 8.84
N ASN A 306 9.23 8.24 9.55
CA ASN A 306 9.76 8.37 10.91
C ASN A 306 11.00 9.28 10.97
N VAL A 307 11.84 9.27 9.93
CA VAL A 307 13.07 10.07 9.86
C VAL A 307 12.78 11.52 9.44
N ILE A 308 11.90 11.73 8.47
CA ILE A 308 11.61 13.07 7.90
C ILE A 308 10.55 13.87 8.67
N HIS A 309 10.09 13.33 9.80
CA HIS A 309 8.98 13.87 10.57
C HIS A 309 9.12 15.40 10.85
N PRO A 310 8.04 16.20 10.66
CA PRO A 310 8.03 17.66 10.83
C PRO A 310 8.63 18.19 12.14
N LEU A 311 8.47 17.42 13.23
CA LEU A 311 9.07 17.68 14.55
C LEU A 311 10.55 18.06 14.46
N TYR A 312 11.33 17.37 13.61
CA TYR A 312 12.77 17.59 13.54
C TYR A 312 13.16 18.55 12.41
N THR A 313 12.39 18.54 11.32
CA THR A 313 12.77 19.17 10.06
C THR A 313 12.18 20.56 9.88
N LEU A 314 10.97 20.83 10.37
CA LEU A 314 10.26 22.10 10.19
C LEU A 314 10.26 22.97 11.45
N GLN A 315 10.20 22.38 12.65
CA GLN A 315 10.16 23.16 13.90
C GLN A 315 11.42 24.02 14.10
N LYS A 316 12.61 23.44 13.88
CA LYS A 316 13.87 24.19 13.94
C LYS A 316 13.95 25.35 12.94
N ARG A 317 13.22 25.28 11.82
CA ARG A 317 13.24 26.33 10.81
C ARG A 317 12.41 27.54 11.24
N ASN A 318 11.25 27.31 11.86
CA ASN A 318 10.46 28.39 12.45
C ASN A 318 11.27 29.11 13.54
N ASP A 319 12.00 28.36 14.38
CA ASP A 319 12.86 28.95 15.41
C ASP A 319 13.98 29.80 14.78
N HIS A 320 14.57 29.36 13.67
CA HIS A 320 15.59 30.17 12.96
C HIS A 320 15.03 31.41 12.28
N ILE A 321 13.83 31.37 11.69
CA ILE A 321 13.18 32.54 11.09
C ILE A 321 12.83 33.57 12.17
N PHE A 322 12.22 33.13 13.28
CA PHE A 322 11.93 34.00 14.42
C PHE A 322 13.19 34.67 14.99
N ASN A 323 14.29 33.92 15.13
CA ASN A 323 15.55 34.49 15.62
C ASN A 323 16.21 35.47 14.62
N LEU A 324 15.92 35.37 13.32
CA LEU A 324 16.40 36.34 12.31
C LEU A 324 15.54 37.60 12.30
N GLU A 325 14.21 37.48 12.41
CA GLU A 325 13.31 38.63 12.57
C GLU A 325 13.63 39.42 13.85
N ASP A 326 13.78 38.76 15.00
CA ASP A 326 14.21 39.42 16.25
C ASP A 326 15.61 40.05 16.10
N GLY A 327 16.52 39.39 15.40
CA GLY A 327 17.88 39.88 15.19
C GLY A 327 18.00 41.10 14.26
N ASP A 328 17.10 41.21 13.28
CA ASP A 328 17.03 42.35 12.36
C ASP A 328 16.18 43.50 12.92
N GLU A 329 15.11 43.23 13.69
CA GLU A 329 14.40 44.27 14.46
C GLU A 329 15.31 44.94 15.50
N ILE A 330 16.10 44.17 16.26
CA ILE A 330 17.06 44.71 17.25
C ILE A 330 18.18 45.56 16.60
N LYS A 331 18.47 45.36 15.31
CA LYS A 331 19.44 46.16 14.56
C LYS A 331 18.81 47.41 13.93
N LEU A 332 17.55 47.36 13.54
CA LEU A 332 16.83 48.50 12.97
C LEU A 332 16.40 49.53 14.04
N GLU A 333 16.24 49.11 15.30
CA GLU A 333 15.93 50.00 16.42
C GLU A 333 17.14 50.79 16.97
N ARG A 334 18.34 50.60 16.40
CA ARG A 334 19.60 51.16 16.93
C ARG A 334 20.27 52.24 16.06
N VAL A 335 19.51 52.89 15.19
CA VAL A 335 19.93 54.08 14.40
C VAL A 335 18.98 55.23 14.71
#